data_AF-A0A5C0ASH1-F1
#
_entry.id   AF-A0A5C0ASH1-F1
#
_cell.length_a   1.000
_cell.length_b   1.000
_cell.length_c   1.000
_cell.angle_alpha   90.00
_cell.angle_beta   90.00
_cell.angle_gamma   90.00
#
_symmetry.space_group_name_H-M   'P 1'
#
loop_
_entity.id
_entity.type
_entity.pdbx_description
1 polymer ?
#
loop_
_entity_poly.entity_id
_entity_poly.type
_entity_poly.pdbx_seq_one_letter_code
_entity_poly.pdbx_strand_id
1 'polypeptide(L)' 'MLFDIYGRFRLEVVRERGEWRVYRPGVGTRGRMISLVIPPDVAEGELETFLDDIYHEYGRAGEVVRLVKVDA' A
#
# COMPACT_ATOMS: atom_id res chain seq x y z
N MET A 1 5.80 -3.78 4.18
CA MET A 1 5.08 -2.67 4.84
C MET A 1 3.59 -2.85 4.66
N LEU A 2 2.79 -2.47 5.65
CA LEU A 2 1.33 -2.55 5.58
C LEU A 2 0.77 -1.13 5.57
N PHE A 3 -0.03 -0.79 4.58
CA PHE A 3 -0.66 0.52 4.45
C PHE A 3 -2.15 0.42 4.69
N ASP A 4 -2.70 1.37 5.42
CA ASP A 4 -4.13 1.60 5.57
C ASP A 4 -4.55 2.71 4.59
N ILE A 5 -5.49 2.38 3.71
CA ILE A 5 -5.98 3.29 2.67
C ILE A 5 -7.24 3.97 3.19
N TYR A 6 -7.08 5.15 3.78
CA TYR A 6 -8.16 6.00 4.31
C TYR A 6 -9.14 5.27 5.28
N GLY A 7 -8.68 4.28 6.04
CA GLY A 7 -9.52 3.46 6.91
C GLY A 7 -10.43 2.46 6.19
N ARG A 8 -10.26 2.25 4.88
CA ARG A 8 -11.16 1.43 4.06
C ARG A 8 -10.67 0.01 3.86
N PHE A 9 -9.41 -0.14 3.50
CA PHE A 9 -8.77 -1.42 3.26
C PHE A 9 -7.28 -1.30 3.45
N ARG A 10 -6.61 -2.45 3.56
CA ARG A 10 -5.17 -2.53 3.75
C ARG A 10 -4.47 -3.13 2.54
N LEU A 11 -3.25 -2.66 2.29
CA LEU A 11 -2.36 -3.17 1.26
C LEU A 11 -1.02 -3.54 1.89
N GLU A 12 -0.56 -4.75 1.65
CA GLU A 12 0.80 -5.14 1.96
C GLU A 12 1.68 -4.85 0.74
N VAL A 13 2.67 -3.98 0.90
CA VAL A 13 3.67 -3.64 -0.11
C VAL A 13 5.01 -4.23 0.31
N VAL A 14 5.60 -5.04 -0.56
CA VAL A 14 6.88 -5.70 -0.32
C VAL A 14 7.81 -5.49 -1.50
N ARG A 15 9.10 -5.39 -1.22
CA ARG A 15 10.14 -5.35 -2.24
C ARG A 15 10.56 -6.79 -2.58
N GLU A 16 10.35 -7.21 -3.82
CA GLU A 16 10.73 -8.54 -4.31
C GLU A 16 11.55 -8.41 -5.60
N ARG A 17 12.80 -8.86 -5.58
CA ARG A 17 13.73 -8.83 -6.74
C ARG A 17 13.86 -7.44 -7.38
N GLY A 18 13.92 -6.39 -6.55
CA GLY A 18 14.07 -5.01 -7.02
C GLY A 18 12.76 -4.33 -7.44
N GLU A 19 11.63 -5.05 -7.44
CA GLU A 19 10.32 -4.53 -7.80
C GLU A 19 9.41 -4.42 -6.58
N TRP A 20 8.47 -3.49 -6.61
CA TRP A 20 7.38 -3.46 -5.64
C TRP A 20 6.30 -4.47 -6.01
N ARG A 21 5.83 -5.24 -5.02
CA ARG A 21 4.69 -6.14 -5.14
C ARG A 21 3.65 -5.74 -4.10
N VAL A 22 2.40 -5.71 -4.54
CA VAL A 22 1.27 -5.34 -3.71
C VAL A 22 0.37 -6.56 -3.50
N TYR A 23 -0.06 -6.75 -2.27
CA TYR A 23 -0.97 -7.81 -1.87
C TYR A 23 -2.13 -7.26 -1.05
N ARG A 24 -3.31 -7.86 -1.22
CA ARG A 24 -4.38 -7.72 -0.23
C ARG A 24 -4.16 -8.74 0.88
N PRO A 25 -4.04 -8.32 2.15
CA PRO A 25 -3.97 -9.24 3.26
C PRO A 25 -5.29 -10.00 3.38
N GLY A 26 -5.21 -11.29 3.64
CA GLY A 26 -6.35 -12.17 3.91
C GLY A 26 -6.06 -13.08 5.08
N VAL A 27 -7.06 -13.85 5.51
CA VAL A 27 -6.88 -14.82 6.60
C VAL A 27 -6.12 -16.03 6.06
N GLY A 28 -4.90 -16.25 6.54
CA GLY A 28 -4.04 -17.38 6.20
C GLY A 28 -3.36 -17.30 4.82
N THR A 29 -3.83 -16.45 3.90
CA THR A 29 -3.18 -16.22 2.61
C THR A 29 -3.32 -14.75 2.20
N ARG A 30 -2.44 -14.29 1.30
CA ARG A 30 -2.50 -12.96 0.69
C ARG A 30 -2.74 -13.08 -0.81
N GLY A 31 -3.61 -12.23 -1.34
CA GLY A 31 -3.91 -12.17 -2.78
C GLY A 31 -3.04 -11.13 -3.47
N ARG A 32 -2.28 -11.51 -4.50
CA ARG A 32 -1.46 -10.56 -5.27
C ARG A 32 -2.35 -9.61 -6.08
N MET A 33 -2.11 -8.31 -5.96
CA MET A 33 -2.73 -7.29 -6.81
C MET A 33 -1.85 -7.05 -8.03
N ILE A 34 -2.37 -7.40 -9.21
CA ILE A 34 -1.68 -7.19 -10.50
C ILE A 34 -2.08 -5.88 -11.18
N SER A 35 -3.19 -5.27 -10.76
CA SER A 35 -3.72 -4.03 -11.32
C SER A 35 -3.03 -2.77 -10.80
N LEU A 36 -2.22 -2.89 -9.74
CA LEU A 36 -1.41 -1.80 -9.20
C LEU A 36 0.06 -2.10 -9.45
N VAL A 37 0.69 -1.24 -10.26
CA VAL A 37 2.13 -1.28 -10.53
C VAL A 37 2.75 -0.04 -9.88
N ILE A 38 3.64 -0.26 -8.92
CA ILE A 38 4.44 0.81 -8.33
C ILE A 38 5.80 0.79 -9.03
N PRO A 39 6.25 1.91 -9.64
CA PRO A 39 7.57 1.97 -10.28
C PRO A 39 8.69 1.57 -9.32
N PRO A 40 9.71 0.81 -9.77
CA PRO A 40 10.76 0.31 -8.89
C PRO A 40 11.64 1.42 -8.30
N ASP A 41 11.67 2.60 -8.91
CA ASP A 41 12.42 3.78 -8.45
C ASP A 41 11.71 4.58 -7.35
N VAL A 42 10.43 4.33 -7.07
CA VAL A 42 9.73 4.92 -5.91
C VAL A 42 10.44 4.48 -4.63
N ALA A 43 10.90 5.46 -3.85
CA ALA A 43 11.58 5.20 -2.59
C ALA A 43 10.59 4.69 -1.54
N GLU A 44 11.09 3.92 -0.57
CA GLU A 44 10.26 3.37 0.51
C GLU A 44 9.48 4.46 1.28
N GLY A 45 10.13 5.61 1.54
CA GLY A 45 9.51 6.75 2.22
C GLY A 45 8.50 7.53 1.38
N GLU A 46 8.37 7.24 0.08
CA GLU A 46 7.41 7.89 -0.82
C GLU A 46 6.16 7.05 -1.05
N LEU A 47 6.11 5.82 -0.52
CA LEU A 47 5.00 4.90 -0.75
C LEU A 47 3.67 5.40 -0.21
N GLU A 48 3.65 6.12 0.92
CA GLU A 48 2.41 6.72 1.43
C GLU A 48 1.84 7.72 0.41
N THR A 49 2.66 8.66 -0.05
CA THR A 49 2.28 9.66 -1.06
C THR A 49 1.88 9.01 -2.38
N PHE A 50 2.65 8.04 -2.86
CA PHE A 50 2.32 7.33 -4.10
C PHE A 50 0.95 6.65 -3.99
N LEU A 51 0.66 5.96 -2.89
CA LEU A 51 -0.62 5.29 -2.70
C LEU A 51 -1.76 6.29 -2.48
N ASP A 52 -1.50 7.42 -1.83
CA ASP A 52 -2.46 8.51 -1.65
C ASP A 52 -2.90 9.06 -3.01
N ASP A 53 -1.94 9.35 -3.90
CA ASP A 53 -2.18 9.82 -5.27
C ASP A 53 -2.97 8.80 -6.11
N ILE A 54 -2.63 7.51 -6.03
CA ILE A 54 -3.34 6.46 -6.78
C ILE A 54 -4.78 6.29 -6.30
N TYR A 55 -5.04 6.44 -5.01
CA TYR A 55 -6.34 6.16 -4.40
C TYR A 55 -7.13 7.40 -3.98
N HIS A 56 -6.72 8.61 -4.37
CA HIS A 56 -7.29 9.86 -3.88
C HIS A 56 -8.82 9.96 -3.99
N GLU A 57 -9.44 9.31 -4.98
CA GLU A 57 -10.91 9.27 -5.13
C GLU A 57 -11.63 8.55 -3.97
N TYR A 58 -10.93 7.69 -3.23
CA TYR A 58 -11.46 7.05 -2.04
C TYR A 58 -11.33 7.94 -0.79
N GLY A 59 -10.48 8.98 -0.83
CA GLY A 59 -10.21 9.85 0.30
C GLY A 59 -11.30 10.91 0.50
N ARG A 60 -11.41 11.41 1.73
CA ARG A 60 -12.13 12.63 2.08
C ARG A 60 -11.17 13.65 2.68
N ALA A 61 -11.61 14.90 2.77
CA ALA A 61 -10.82 15.97 3.38
C ALA A 61 -10.29 15.56 4.77
N GLY A 62 -8.97 15.55 4.94
CA GLY A 62 -8.29 15.19 6.19
C GLY A 62 -8.03 13.69 6.39
N GLU A 63 -8.51 12.81 5.50
CA GLU A 63 -8.09 11.41 5.46
C GLU A 63 -6.76 11.30 4.70
N VAL A 64 -5.89 10.39 5.14
CA VAL A 64 -4.58 10.14 4.53
C VAL A 64 -4.30 8.64 4.49
N VAL A 65 -3.52 8.19 3.52
CA VAL A 65 -2.88 6.87 3.58
C VAL A 65 -1.88 6.82 4.74
N ARG A 66 -1.85 5.71 5.47
CA ARG A 66 -0.96 5.55 6.65
C ARG A 66 -0.22 4.23 6.65
N LEU A 67 1.07 4.27 6.95
CA LEU A 67 1.83 3.09 7.31
C LEU A 67 1.35 2.54 8.66
N VAL A 68 0.92 1.29 8.67
CA VAL A 68 0.52 0.55 9.86
C VAL A 68 1.74 -0.11 10.46
N LYS A 69 2.11 0.29 11.68
CA LYS A 69 3.07 -0.47 12.49
C LYS A 69 2.41 -1.79 12.89
N VAL A 70 3.05 -2.90 12.55
CA VAL A 70 2.70 -4.21 13.11
C VAL A 70 3.57 -4.35 14.34
N ASP A 71 2.98 -4.24 15.52
CA ASP A 71 3.68 -4.56 16.76
C ASP A 71 4.05 -6.05 16.69
N ALA A 72 5.34 -6.34 16.89
CA ALA A 72 5.93 -7.68 16.81
C ALA A 72 5.57 -8.52 18.04
#